data_AF-A0A495ALI8-F1
#
_entry.id   AF-A0A495ALI8-F1
#
_cell.length_a   1.000
_cell.length_b   1.000
_cell.length_c   1.000
_cell.angle_alpha   90.00
_cell.angle_beta   90.00
_cell.angle_gamma   90.00
#
_symmetry.space_group_name_H-M   'P 1'
#
loop_
_entity.id
_entity.type
_entity.pdbx_description
1 polymer ?
#
loop_
_entity_poly.entity_id
_entity_poly.type
_entity_poly.pdbx_seq_one_letter_code
_entity_poly.pdbx_strand_id
1 'polypeptide(L)'
;TIAAGIAGGLSGNSTEAAGAGAVAGKNAVENNYLSVSEKTELELAKQKLNSQDPAEREKAQQTVNALREKDIASDQKVIAACGNGGAASAACASARLEVIAAKGEYENTGNYNSKASQQYADAYGQIVNLLDITSVDAQNQQQVKDALTQYAMDALGVDRQTAQGYAETKQGMDIIVASVTPILGSAAASKLGNISVEANTKASLLKEMTSQGIKYTPENIVQVAKNADGKIVFLETGNSKAGLQHIIGEHAKDFANIGVSEAQIPGVVMKAVAEGKIVGYQGKGTGRPIYETVINGELHRLAITVSSNGFMVGANPAGRVK
;
A
#
# COMPACT_ATOMS: atom_id res chain seq x y z
N THR A 1 28.29 -17.77 3.30
CA THR A 1 27.17 -17.40 4.19
C THR A 1 26.93 -15.92 4.06
N ILE A 2 26.02 -15.53 3.16
CA ILE A 2 25.67 -14.12 2.94
C ILE A 2 24.52 -13.83 3.90
N ALA A 3 24.82 -13.09 4.96
CA ALA A 3 23.85 -12.63 5.95
C ALA A 3 23.80 -11.10 5.90
N ALA A 4 22.56 -10.61 5.78
CA ALA A 4 22.00 -9.36 6.32
C ALA A 4 22.92 -8.15 6.48
N GLY A 5 22.58 -7.08 5.75
CA GLY A 5 23.10 -5.73 5.97
C GLY A 5 22.33 -4.67 5.19
N ILE A 6 20.99 -4.72 5.23
CA ILE A 6 20.15 -3.58 4.81
C ILE A 6 19.48 -3.07 6.09
N ALA A 7 20.12 -2.10 6.74
CA ALA A 7 19.49 -1.23 7.71
C ALA A 7 20.37 0.01 7.94
N GLY A 8 19.85 1.18 7.53
CA GLY A 8 20.10 2.45 8.21
C GLY A 8 21.21 3.35 7.65
N GLY A 9 20.82 4.59 7.34
CA GLY A 9 21.73 5.74 7.45
C GLY A 9 22.12 6.41 6.14
N LEU A 10 21.23 7.26 5.61
CA LEU A 10 21.61 8.41 4.78
C LEU A 10 22.43 9.41 5.62
N SER A 11 23.69 9.08 5.90
CA SER A 11 24.72 10.04 6.32
C SER A 11 26.11 9.38 6.27
N GLY A 12 26.68 9.27 5.07
CA GLY A 12 28.02 8.69 4.94
C GLY A 12 28.70 9.16 3.66
N ASN A 13 29.47 10.24 3.77
CA ASN A 13 30.41 10.69 2.76
C ASN A 13 31.63 9.74 2.71
N SER A 14 31.44 8.48 2.29
CA SER A 14 32.55 7.55 2.09
C SER A 14 32.56 6.97 0.67
N THR A 15 33.77 6.89 0.14
CA THR A 15 34.17 6.27 -1.12
C THR A 15 33.72 4.81 -1.26
N GLU A 16 33.30 4.15 -0.17
CA GLU A 16 32.78 2.78 -0.20
C GLU A 16 31.35 2.69 -0.73
N ALA A 17 30.47 3.64 -0.38
CA ALA A 17 29.12 3.73 -0.95
C ALA A 17 29.18 4.03 -2.46
N ALA A 18 30.12 4.88 -2.87
CA ALA A 18 30.40 5.16 -4.27
C ALA A 18 30.95 3.92 -5.02
N GLY A 19 31.80 3.11 -4.37
CA GLY A 19 32.33 1.87 -4.95
C GLY A 19 31.26 0.78 -5.14
N ALA A 20 30.40 0.57 -4.14
CA ALA A 20 29.29 -0.37 -4.24
C ALA A 20 28.23 0.08 -5.27
N GLY A 21 27.90 1.37 -5.29
CA GLY A 21 26.99 1.98 -6.26
C GLY A 21 27.53 1.91 -7.69
N ALA A 22 28.82 2.21 -7.90
CA ALA A 22 29.46 2.14 -9.22
C ALA A 22 29.48 0.71 -9.78
N VAL A 23 29.72 -0.30 -8.94
CA VAL A 23 29.66 -1.72 -9.37
C VAL A 23 28.22 -2.16 -9.66
N ALA A 24 27.25 -1.75 -8.84
CA ALA A 24 25.83 -2.03 -9.09
C ALA A 24 25.34 -1.36 -10.37
N GLY A 25 25.72 -0.10 -10.61
CA GLY A 25 25.42 0.65 -11.83
C GLY A 25 26.05 0.04 -13.07
N LYS A 26 27.33 -0.36 -13.01
CA LYS A 26 28.02 -1.03 -14.13
C LYS A 26 27.34 -2.35 -14.49
N ASN A 27 26.99 -3.17 -13.50
CA ASN A 27 26.31 -4.46 -13.74
C ASN A 27 24.88 -4.27 -14.28
N ALA A 28 24.13 -3.26 -13.82
CA ALA A 28 22.80 -2.96 -14.35
C ALA A 28 22.83 -2.43 -15.79
N VAL A 29 23.90 -1.73 -16.18
CA VAL A 29 24.11 -1.22 -17.54
C VAL A 29 24.66 -2.30 -18.49
N GLU A 30 25.51 -3.20 -18.00
CA GLU A 30 26.01 -4.36 -18.76
C GLU A 30 24.89 -5.40 -19.00
N ASN A 31 23.88 -5.45 -18.13
CA ASN A 31 22.65 -6.22 -18.31
C ASN A 31 21.55 -5.39 -19.00
N ASN A 32 21.83 -4.86 -20.19
CA ASN A 32 20.80 -4.17 -20.98
C ASN A 32 19.88 -5.19 -21.67
N TYR A 33 18.61 -5.25 -21.26
CA TYR A 33 17.67 -6.30 -21.69
C TYR A 33 16.87 -5.95 -22.94
N LEU A 34 17.11 -4.77 -23.53
CA LEU A 34 16.52 -4.41 -24.82
C LEU A 34 17.36 -4.95 -25.97
N SER A 35 16.68 -5.49 -26.99
CA SER A 35 17.30 -5.81 -28.27
C SER A 35 17.82 -4.55 -28.98
N VAL A 36 18.71 -4.70 -29.97
CA VAL A 36 19.24 -3.56 -30.74
C VAL A 36 18.12 -2.73 -31.36
N SER A 37 17.11 -3.38 -31.95
CA SER A 37 15.94 -2.72 -32.52
C SER A 37 15.15 -1.92 -31.48
N GLU A 38 14.97 -2.47 -30.28
CA GLU A 38 14.24 -1.80 -29.20
C GLU A 38 15.00 -0.61 -28.62
N LYS A 39 16.33 -0.66 -28.59
CA LYS A 39 17.15 0.50 -28.23
C LYS A 39 16.99 1.63 -29.26
N THR A 40 17.00 1.29 -30.55
CA THR A 40 16.74 2.27 -31.61
C THR A 40 15.35 2.87 -31.48
N GLU A 41 14.34 2.05 -31.21
CA GLU A 41 12.96 2.51 -30.98
C GLU A 41 12.86 3.43 -29.76
N LEU A 42 13.53 3.08 -28.65
CA LEU A 42 13.56 3.89 -27.43
C LEU A 42 14.16 5.28 -27.69
N GLU A 43 15.29 5.35 -28.39
CA GLU A 43 15.94 6.62 -28.71
C GLU A 43 15.09 7.48 -29.66
N LEU A 44 14.46 6.85 -30.65
CA LEU A 44 13.52 7.56 -31.53
C LEU A 44 12.30 8.09 -30.76
N ALA A 45 11.76 7.31 -29.83
CA ALA A 45 10.66 7.73 -28.99
C ALA A 45 11.07 8.89 -28.07
N LYS A 46 12.24 8.84 -27.43
CA LYS A 46 12.79 9.94 -26.63
C LYS A 46 12.90 11.23 -27.44
N GLN A 47 13.35 11.18 -28.70
CA GLN A 47 13.40 12.36 -29.57
C GLN A 47 12.01 12.95 -29.83
N LYS A 48 11.01 12.09 -30.06
CA LYS A 48 9.62 12.49 -30.33
C LYS A 48 8.90 13.10 -29.13
N LEU A 49 9.42 12.98 -27.90
CA LEU A 49 8.90 13.69 -26.74
C LEU A 49 8.97 15.22 -26.89
N ASN A 50 9.84 15.73 -27.77
CA ASN A 50 9.94 17.15 -28.10
C ASN A 50 9.08 17.57 -29.31
N SER A 51 8.24 16.67 -29.85
CA SER A 51 7.37 16.99 -30.99
C SER A 51 6.37 18.11 -30.64
N GLN A 52 6.02 18.94 -31.62
CA GLN A 52 4.97 19.94 -31.45
C GLN A 52 3.56 19.32 -31.43
N ASP A 53 3.40 18.09 -31.96
CA ASP A 53 2.13 17.37 -31.93
C ASP A 53 1.93 16.68 -30.55
N PRO A 54 0.89 17.07 -29.77
CA PRO A 54 0.57 16.42 -28.51
C PRO A 54 0.31 14.92 -28.63
N ALA A 55 -0.35 14.47 -29.69
CA ALA A 55 -0.67 13.05 -29.88
C ALA A 55 0.59 12.24 -30.18
N GLU A 56 1.54 12.81 -30.93
CA GLU A 56 2.84 12.19 -31.17
C GLU A 56 3.66 12.09 -29.88
N ARG A 57 3.68 13.15 -29.05
CA ARG A 57 4.34 13.13 -27.74
C ARG A 57 3.75 12.08 -26.81
N GLU A 58 2.41 11.97 -26.76
CA GLU A 58 1.74 10.98 -25.93
C GLU A 58 2.11 9.54 -26.35
N LYS A 59 2.06 9.25 -27.66
CA LYS A 59 2.47 7.95 -28.19
C LYS A 59 3.94 7.66 -27.92
N ALA A 60 4.80 8.66 -28.10
CA ALA A 60 6.23 8.55 -27.79
C ALA A 60 6.47 8.24 -26.31
N GLN A 61 5.74 8.90 -25.40
CA GLN A 61 5.82 8.64 -23.97
C GLN A 61 5.37 7.21 -23.63
N GLN A 62 4.30 6.72 -24.26
CA GLN A 62 3.85 5.33 -24.09
C GLN A 62 4.93 4.33 -24.54
N THR A 63 5.56 4.56 -25.70
CA THR A 63 6.67 3.72 -26.19
C THR A 63 7.86 3.74 -25.23
N VAL A 64 8.27 4.93 -24.76
CA VAL A 64 9.34 5.07 -23.76
C VAL A 64 9.01 4.29 -22.49
N ASN A 65 7.79 4.43 -21.97
CA ASN A 65 7.36 3.72 -20.76
C ASN A 65 7.34 2.21 -20.96
N ALA A 66 6.84 1.71 -22.10
CA ALA A 66 6.78 0.29 -22.39
C ALA A 66 8.17 -0.36 -22.53
N LEU A 67 9.09 0.32 -23.22
CA LEU A 67 10.46 -0.17 -23.40
C LEU A 67 11.26 -0.09 -22.10
N ARG A 68 11.10 0.99 -21.32
CA ARG A 68 11.69 1.09 -19.97
C ARG A 68 11.14 0.01 -19.04
N GLU A 69 9.83 -0.24 -19.05
CA GLU A 69 9.22 -1.32 -18.27
C GLU A 69 9.85 -2.67 -18.63
N LYS A 70 9.96 -2.98 -19.93
CA LYS A 70 10.59 -4.22 -20.40
C LYS A 70 12.03 -4.35 -19.89
N ASP A 71 12.79 -3.27 -19.98
CA ASP A 71 14.20 -3.24 -19.56
C ASP A 71 14.38 -3.35 -18.03
N ILE A 72 13.49 -2.73 -17.24
CA ILE A 72 13.52 -2.80 -15.77
C ILE A 72 13.03 -4.16 -15.29
N ALA A 73 11.90 -4.64 -15.78
CA ALA A 73 11.28 -5.89 -15.36
C ALA A 73 12.11 -7.13 -15.73
N SER A 74 13.02 -7.00 -16.69
CA SER A 74 13.95 -8.07 -17.07
C SER A 74 15.21 -8.12 -16.20
N ASP A 75 15.46 -7.12 -15.35
CA ASP A 75 16.61 -7.11 -14.45
C ASP A 75 16.56 -8.24 -13.42
N GLN A 76 17.65 -8.98 -13.26
CA GLN A 76 17.71 -10.13 -12.35
C GLN A 76 17.36 -9.78 -10.90
N LYS A 77 17.76 -8.61 -10.40
CA LYS A 77 17.39 -8.18 -9.04
C LYS A 77 15.90 -7.88 -8.95
N VAL A 78 15.36 -7.22 -9.97
CA VAL A 78 13.92 -6.92 -10.06
C VAL A 78 13.12 -8.21 -10.15
N ILE A 79 13.51 -9.17 -11.00
CA ILE A 79 12.87 -10.48 -11.10
C ILE A 79 12.89 -11.20 -9.75
N ALA A 80 14.03 -11.20 -9.05
CA ALA A 80 14.16 -11.84 -7.75
C ALA A 80 13.27 -11.19 -6.68
N ALA A 81 13.18 -9.86 -6.66
CA ALA A 81 12.40 -9.11 -5.66
C ALA A 81 10.89 -9.08 -5.97
N CYS A 82 10.51 -9.04 -7.24
CA CYS A 82 9.12 -8.94 -7.70
C CYS A 82 8.47 -10.29 -7.99
N GLY A 83 9.25 -11.36 -8.12
CA GLY A 83 8.77 -12.72 -8.35
C GLY A 83 7.96 -13.29 -7.18
N ASN A 84 7.36 -14.47 -7.36
CA ASN A 84 6.62 -15.21 -6.32
C ASN A 84 5.53 -14.39 -5.60
N GLY A 85 4.82 -13.52 -6.32
CA GLY A 85 3.78 -12.65 -5.76
C GLY A 85 4.31 -11.39 -5.06
N GLY A 86 5.62 -11.15 -5.10
CA GLY A 86 6.29 -9.99 -4.50
C GLY A 86 6.11 -8.66 -5.26
N ALA A 87 5.39 -8.64 -6.38
CA ALA A 87 5.29 -7.49 -7.27
C ALA A 87 4.71 -6.21 -6.62
N ALA A 88 3.93 -6.35 -5.54
CA ALA A 88 3.38 -5.22 -4.79
C ALA A 88 4.16 -4.89 -3.49
N SER A 89 5.31 -5.54 -3.27
CA SER A 89 6.11 -5.36 -2.06
C SER A 89 6.99 -4.12 -2.13
N ALA A 90 7.34 -3.56 -0.96
CA ALA A 90 8.35 -2.51 -0.87
C ALA A 90 9.70 -2.97 -1.44
N ALA A 91 10.08 -4.25 -1.25
CA ALA A 91 11.31 -4.80 -1.80
C ALA A 91 11.36 -4.77 -3.33
N CYS A 92 10.27 -5.13 -4.01
CA CYS A 92 10.14 -5.02 -5.46
C CYS A 92 10.26 -3.56 -5.91
N ALA A 93 9.52 -2.66 -5.26
CA ALA A 93 9.54 -1.24 -5.58
C ALA A 93 10.94 -0.61 -5.40
N SER A 94 11.63 -0.95 -4.31
CA SER A 94 13.03 -0.54 -4.07
C SER A 94 13.98 -1.08 -5.12
N ALA A 95 13.90 -2.36 -5.48
CA ALA A 95 14.76 -2.95 -6.51
C ALA A 95 14.58 -2.25 -7.87
N ARG A 96 13.34 -1.89 -8.22
CA ARG A 96 13.05 -1.13 -9.45
C ARG A 96 13.65 0.28 -9.39
N LEU A 97 13.51 0.98 -8.26
CA LEU A 97 14.12 2.30 -8.06
C LEU A 97 15.64 2.28 -8.18
N GLU A 98 16.31 1.26 -7.60
CA GLU A 98 17.76 1.09 -7.73
C GLU A 98 18.19 0.94 -9.20
N VAL A 99 17.48 0.12 -9.98
CA VAL A 99 17.76 -0.07 -11.40
C VAL A 99 17.52 1.21 -12.20
N ILE A 100 16.44 1.94 -11.91
CA ILE A 100 16.12 3.21 -12.57
C ILE A 100 17.18 4.26 -12.26
N ALA A 101 17.59 4.39 -11.00
CA ALA A 101 18.64 5.32 -10.59
C ALA A 101 19.97 5.01 -11.28
N ALA A 102 20.39 3.74 -11.25
CA ALA A 102 21.60 3.28 -11.93
C ALA A 102 21.60 3.60 -13.44
N LYS A 103 20.46 3.40 -14.13
CA LYS A 103 20.33 3.67 -15.57
C LYS A 103 20.28 5.16 -15.87
N GLY A 104 19.53 5.94 -15.09
CA GLY A 104 19.41 7.40 -15.26
C GLY A 104 20.73 8.16 -15.03
N GLU A 105 21.57 7.66 -14.13
CA GLU A 105 22.91 8.21 -13.89
C GLU A 105 23.88 7.94 -15.04
N TYR A 106 23.72 6.81 -15.73
CA TYR A 106 24.54 6.48 -16.90
C TYR A 106 24.13 7.28 -18.14
N GLU A 107 22.81 7.44 -18.37
CA GLU A 107 22.26 8.16 -19.54
C GLU A 107 22.59 9.67 -19.53
N ASN A 108 22.71 10.32 -18.36
CA ASN A 108 22.82 11.78 -18.29
C ASN A 108 24.25 12.34 -18.15
N THR A 109 25.25 11.55 -17.72
CA THR A 109 26.58 12.12 -17.40
C THR A 109 27.78 11.29 -17.84
N GLY A 110 27.61 10.09 -18.40
CA GLY A 110 28.74 9.19 -18.74
C GLY A 110 29.59 8.78 -17.52
N ASN A 111 29.15 9.13 -16.30
CA ASN A 111 29.78 8.86 -15.02
C ASN A 111 28.71 8.88 -13.92
N TYR A 112 28.84 8.05 -12.88
CA TYR A 112 27.86 7.90 -11.79
C TYR A 112 27.65 9.23 -11.06
N ASN A 113 26.47 9.85 -11.17
CA ASN A 113 26.16 11.13 -10.54
C ASN A 113 25.08 10.94 -9.45
N SER A 114 25.52 10.95 -8.19
CA SER A 114 24.69 10.74 -6.98
C SER A 114 23.40 11.58 -6.83
N LYS A 115 23.21 12.64 -7.63
CA LYS A 115 22.02 13.51 -7.54
C LYS A 115 20.73 12.83 -8.00
N ALA A 116 20.77 11.95 -9.00
CA ALA A 116 19.56 11.25 -9.45
C ALA A 116 19.12 10.24 -8.38
N SER A 117 20.04 9.42 -7.85
CA SER A 117 19.78 8.55 -6.70
C SER A 117 19.19 9.29 -5.49
N GLN A 118 19.71 10.49 -5.17
CA GLN A 118 19.21 11.31 -4.05
C GLN A 118 17.78 11.79 -4.27
N GLN A 119 17.44 12.29 -5.47
CA GLN A 119 16.09 12.73 -5.80
C GLN A 119 15.07 11.58 -5.72
N TYR A 120 15.46 10.37 -6.15
CA TYR A 120 14.60 9.20 -6.03
C TYR A 120 14.44 8.75 -4.58
N ALA A 121 15.51 8.77 -3.79
CA ALA A 121 15.48 8.38 -2.38
C ALA A 121 14.52 9.27 -1.56
N ASP A 122 14.55 10.58 -1.77
CA ASP A 122 13.73 11.53 -1.00
C ASP A 122 12.25 11.49 -1.41
N ALA A 123 11.93 11.54 -2.70
CA ALA A 123 10.54 11.62 -3.18
C ALA A 123 9.81 10.26 -3.16
N TYR A 124 10.49 9.15 -3.48
CA TYR A 124 9.85 7.83 -3.57
C TYR A 124 10.02 6.98 -2.32
N GLY A 125 11.01 7.27 -1.47
CA GLY A 125 11.27 6.47 -0.26
C GLY A 125 10.05 6.42 0.68
N GLN A 126 9.37 7.55 0.88
CA GLN A 126 8.15 7.58 1.70
C GLN A 126 7.03 6.74 1.10
N ILE A 127 6.83 6.81 -0.23
CA ILE A 127 5.82 6.02 -0.94
C ILE A 127 6.12 4.53 -0.86
N VAL A 128 7.38 4.13 -1.00
CA VAL A 128 7.82 2.73 -0.87
C VAL A 128 7.54 2.21 0.54
N ASN A 129 7.82 3.01 1.58
CA ASN A 129 7.53 2.61 2.96
C ASN A 129 6.03 2.38 3.20
N LEU A 130 5.14 3.09 2.49
CA LEU A 130 3.71 2.82 2.57
C LEU A 130 3.36 1.41 2.08
N LEU A 131 4.13 0.83 1.16
CA LEU A 131 3.87 -0.52 0.64
C LEU A 131 4.08 -1.62 1.69
N ASP A 132 4.70 -1.34 2.83
CA ASP A 132 4.78 -2.29 3.95
C ASP A 132 3.54 -2.26 4.85
N ILE A 133 2.66 -1.27 4.68
CA ILE A 133 1.39 -1.21 5.40
C ILE A 133 0.51 -2.39 4.96
N THR A 134 0.13 -3.21 5.92
CA THR A 134 -0.80 -4.33 5.73
C THR A 134 -2.26 -3.93 5.96
N SER A 135 -2.48 -2.88 6.75
CA SER A 135 -3.78 -2.29 7.04
C SER A 135 -3.59 -0.86 7.51
N VAL A 136 -4.48 0.03 7.10
CA VAL A 136 -4.47 1.41 7.60
C VAL A 136 -5.15 1.43 8.97
N ASP A 137 -4.54 2.07 9.96
CA ASP A 137 -5.07 2.31 11.29
C ASP A 137 -5.22 3.82 11.57
N ALA A 138 -5.74 4.18 12.74
CA ALA A 138 -5.90 5.60 13.07
C ALA A 138 -4.57 6.33 13.27
N GLN A 139 -3.47 5.62 13.53
CA GLN A 139 -2.14 6.19 13.74
C GLN A 139 -1.45 6.48 12.40
N ASN A 140 -1.57 5.57 11.43
CA ASN A 140 -0.86 5.67 10.15
C ASN A 140 -1.68 6.30 9.01
N GLN A 141 -3.01 6.48 9.15
CA GLN A 141 -3.83 7.10 8.08
C GLN A 141 -3.33 8.51 7.69
N GLN A 142 -2.85 9.30 8.66
CA GLN A 142 -2.37 10.65 8.40
C GLN A 142 -0.99 10.60 7.73
N GLN A 143 -0.14 9.66 8.15
CA GLN A 143 1.14 9.40 7.51
C GLN A 143 0.98 9.03 6.03
N VAL A 144 -0.02 8.21 5.68
CA VAL A 144 -0.36 7.90 4.28
C VAL A 144 -0.67 9.18 3.50
N LYS A 145 -1.55 10.04 4.03
CA LYS A 145 -1.94 11.29 3.38
C LYS A 145 -0.77 12.25 3.23
N ASP A 146 0.06 12.38 4.26
CA ASP A 146 1.19 13.28 4.28
C ASP A 146 2.26 12.84 3.28
N ALA A 147 2.57 11.54 3.21
CA ALA A 147 3.51 10.98 2.24
C ALA A 147 3.03 11.16 0.79
N LEU A 148 1.73 10.94 0.53
CA LEU A 148 1.14 11.16 -0.81
C LEU A 148 1.15 12.65 -1.20
N THR A 149 0.84 13.54 -0.24
CA THR A 149 0.90 14.99 -0.44
C THR A 149 2.32 15.42 -0.75
N GLN A 150 3.30 14.96 0.03
CA GLN A 150 4.70 15.30 -0.16
C GLN A 150 5.22 14.78 -1.50
N TYR A 151 4.89 13.53 -1.86
CA TYR A 151 5.20 12.99 -3.19
C TYR A 151 4.64 13.85 -4.31
N ALA A 152 3.36 14.25 -4.24
CA ALA A 152 2.76 15.08 -5.29
C ALA A 152 3.48 16.44 -5.41
N MET A 153 3.87 17.05 -4.28
CA MET A 153 4.64 18.29 -4.31
C MET A 153 6.02 18.09 -4.93
N ASP A 154 6.77 17.07 -4.51
CA ASP A 154 8.17 16.89 -4.90
C ASP A 154 8.33 16.31 -6.31
N ALA A 155 7.48 15.34 -6.67
CA ALA A 155 7.60 14.62 -7.94
C ALA A 155 6.73 15.21 -9.06
N LEU A 156 5.59 15.83 -8.73
CA LEU A 156 4.68 16.42 -9.73
C LEU A 156 4.78 17.94 -9.78
N GLY A 157 5.46 18.57 -8.83
CA GLY A 157 5.69 20.01 -8.81
C GLY A 157 4.42 20.84 -8.56
N VAL A 158 3.37 20.23 -8.00
CA VAL A 158 2.12 20.93 -7.70
C VAL A 158 2.19 21.61 -6.33
N ASP A 159 1.38 22.65 -6.13
CA ASP A 159 1.27 23.30 -4.84
C ASP A 159 0.62 22.39 -3.79
N ARG A 160 0.78 22.74 -2.50
CA ARG A 160 0.29 21.93 -1.38
C ARG A 160 -1.22 21.68 -1.44
N GLN A 161 -2.02 22.66 -1.86
CA GLN A 161 -3.48 22.50 -1.89
C GLN A 161 -3.88 21.51 -3.00
N THR A 162 -3.26 21.62 -4.18
CA THR A 162 -3.44 20.66 -5.27
C THR A 162 -2.97 19.26 -4.85
N ALA A 163 -1.80 19.15 -4.20
CA ALA A 163 -1.27 17.89 -3.68
C ALA A 163 -2.20 17.21 -2.66
N GLN A 164 -2.78 17.97 -1.75
CA GLN A 164 -3.80 17.47 -0.81
C GLN A 164 -5.03 16.96 -1.56
N GLY A 165 -5.51 17.71 -2.56
CA GLY A 165 -6.59 17.27 -3.44
C GLY A 165 -6.26 15.94 -4.15
N TYR A 166 -4.99 15.73 -4.52
CA TYR A 166 -4.54 14.48 -5.11
C TYR A 166 -4.59 13.32 -4.09
N ALA A 167 -4.12 13.54 -2.87
CA ALA A 167 -4.11 12.52 -1.83
C ALA A 167 -5.51 12.17 -1.28
N GLU A 168 -6.48 13.08 -1.36
CA GLU A 168 -7.79 12.94 -0.71
C GLU A 168 -8.95 12.53 -1.63
N THR A 169 -8.76 12.60 -2.95
CA THR A 169 -9.82 12.29 -3.93
C THR A 169 -9.45 11.08 -4.79
N LYS A 170 -10.47 10.37 -5.29
CA LYS A 170 -10.26 9.22 -6.18
C LYS A 170 -9.53 9.64 -7.46
N GLN A 171 -10.01 10.69 -8.12
CA GLN A 171 -9.41 11.19 -9.36
C GLN A 171 -7.99 11.69 -9.13
N GLY A 172 -7.78 12.37 -8.00
CA GLY A 172 -6.46 12.80 -7.56
C GLY A 172 -5.49 11.63 -7.35
N MET A 173 -5.96 10.58 -6.70
CA MET A 173 -5.16 9.38 -6.45
C MET A 173 -4.87 8.63 -7.76
N ASP A 174 -5.79 8.62 -8.73
CA ASP A 174 -5.54 8.05 -10.05
C ASP A 174 -4.36 8.74 -10.76
N ILE A 175 -4.17 10.06 -10.55
CA ILE A 175 -2.99 10.79 -11.05
C ILE A 175 -1.70 10.31 -10.38
N ILE A 176 -1.70 10.17 -9.05
CA ILE A 176 -0.53 9.66 -8.31
C ILE A 176 -0.22 8.21 -8.73
N VAL A 177 -1.24 7.34 -8.84
CA VAL A 177 -1.07 5.95 -9.29
C VAL A 177 -0.46 5.92 -10.69
N ALA A 178 -0.97 6.74 -11.61
CA ALA A 178 -0.45 6.83 -12.97
C ALA A 178 1.01 7.32 -13.00
N SER A 179 1.38 8.27 -12.15
CA SER A 179 2.74 8.82 -12.11
C SER A 179 3.76 7.86 -11.50
N VAL A 180 3.38 7.06 -10.49
CA VAL A 180 4.30 6.09 -9.87
C VAL A 180 4.38 4.76 -10.63
N THR A 181 3.39 4.42 -11.46
CA THR A 181 3.32 3.12 -12.15
C THR A 181 4.57 2.80 -12.99
N PRO A 182 5.11 3.71 -13.81
CA PRO A 182 6.33 3.42 -14.60
C PRO A 182 7.56 3.14 -13.74
N ILE A 183 7.56 3.63 -12.50
CA ILE A 183 8.69 3.54 -11.58
C ILE A 183 8.56 2.29 -10.69
N LEU A 184 7.45 2.20 -9.95
CA LEU A 184 7.24 1.16 -8.94
C LEU A 184 6.59 -0.12 -9.51
N GLY A 185 6.06 -0.05 -10.73
CA GLY A 185 5.28 -1.13 -11.34
C GLY A 185 3.80 -1.07 -10.96
N SER A 186 2.96 -1.69 -11.80
CA SER A 186 1.49 -1.62 -11.71
C SER A 186 0.93 -2.22 -10.42
N ALA A 187 1.52 -3.31 -9.92
CA ALA A 187 1.07 -3.98 -8.71
C ALA A 187 1.31 -3.13 -7.45
N ALA A 188 2.50 -2.54 -7.32
CA ALA A 188 2.83 -1.61 -6.24
C ALA A 188 1.98 -0.33 -6.31
N ALA A 189 1.82 0.25 -7.50
CA ALA A 189 0.98 1.43 -7.71
C ALA A 189 -0.50 1.17 -7.34
N SER A 190 -1.03 0.00 -7.72
CA SER A 190 -2.39 -0.41 -7.36
C SER A 190 -2.54 -0.60 -5.84
N LYS A 191 -1.55 -1.21 -5.17
CA LYS A 191 -1.53 -1.34 -3.72
C LYS A 191 -1.53 0.03 -3.03
N LEU A 192 -0.73 0.97 -3.51
CA LEU A 192 -0.69 2.34 -3.00
C LEU A 192 -2.07 3.02 -3.11
N GLY A 193 -2.73 2.88 -4.26
CA GLY A 193 -4.09 3.39 -4.47
C GLY A 193 -5.08 2.83 -3.44
N ASN A 194 -5.02 1.53 -3.16
CA ASN A 194 -5.89 0.89 -2.17
C ASN A 194 -5.62 1.40 -0.74
N ILE A 195 -4.34 1.56 -0.36
CA ILE A 195 -3.95 2.12 0.94
C ILE A 195 -4.50 3.54 1.11
N SER A 196 -4.41 4.37 0.07
CA SER A 196 -4.99 5.72 0.07
C SER A 196 -6.51 5.72 0.27
N VAL A 197 -7.22 4.84 -0.44
CA VAL A 197 -8.68 4.69 -0.31
C VAL A 197 -9.05 4.27 1.12
N GLU A 198 -8.31 3.34 1.72
CA GLU A 198 -8.55 2.90 3.09
C GLU A 198 -8.32 4.04 4.10
N ALA A 199 -7.24 4.80 3.94
CA ALA A 199 -6.91 5.96 4.78
C ALA A 199 -7.97 7.07 4.68
N ASN A 200 -8.40 7.40 3.47
CA ASN A 200 -9.44 8.41 3.26
C ASN A 200 -10.80 7.97 3.81
N THR A 201 -11.15 6.69 3.61
CA THR A 201 -12.37 6.11 4.16
C THR A 201 -12.37 6.17 5.69
N LYS A 202 -11.28 5.74 6.33
CA LYS A 202 -11.14 5.78 7.79
C LYS A 202 -11.24 7.21 8.31
N ALA A 203 -10.51 8.16 7.72
CA ALA A 203 -10.56 9.57 8.13
C ALA A 203 -11.98 10.16 8.01
N SER A 204 -12.69 9.84 6.92
CA SER A 204 -14.07 10.26 6.71
C SER A 204 -15.02 9.72 7.79
N LEU A 205 -14.92 8.43 8.10
CA LEU A 205 -15.76 7.79 9.12
C LEU A 205 -15.48 8.34 10.52
N LEU A 206 -14.23 8.60 10.89
CA LEU A 206 -13.91 9.20 12.19
C LEU A 206 -14.46 10.63 12.33
N LYS A 207 -14.43 11.41 11.23
CA LYS A 207 -15.07 12.73 11.19
C LYS A 207 -16.59 12.61 11.35
N GLU A 208 -17.20 11.63 10.69
CA GLU A 208 -18.64 11.38 10.81
C GLU A 208 -19.02 10.95 12.23
N MET A 209 -18.25 10.05 12.86
CA MET A 209 -18.43 9.65 14.26
C MET A 209 -18.41 10.86 15.20
N THR A 210 -17.42 11.74 15.03
CA THR A 210 -17.31 12.99 15.80
C THR A 210 -18.55 13.87 15.60
N SER A 211 -19.01 14.05 14.36
CA SER A 211 -20.18 14.87 14.05
C SER A 211 -21.48 14.30 14.63
N GLN A 212 -21.58 12.98 14.78
CA GLN A 212 -22.73 12.29 15.37
C GLN A 212 -22.64 12.21 16.90
N GLY A 213 -21.57 12.71 17.51
CA GLY A 213 -21.35 12.59 18.97
C GLY A 213 -21.06 11.16 19.44
N ILE A 214 -20.63 10.27 18.53
CA ILE A 214 -20.20 8.92 18.89
C ILE A 214 -18.89 9.05 19.67
N LYS A 215 -18.85 8.52 20.89
CA LYS A 215 -17.65 8.50 21.72
C LYS A 215 -16.72 7.38 21.28
N TYR A 216 -15.47 7.73 20.99
CA TYR A 216 -14.37 6.83 20.69
C TYR A 216 -13.04 7.45 21.14
N THR A 217 -12.00 6.64 21.26
CA THR A 217 -10.62 7.09 21.51
C THR A 217 -9.82 6.93 20.21
N PRO A 218 -9.44 8.02 19.53
CA PRO A 218 -8.78 7.96 18.22
C PRO A 218 -7.57 7.02 18.17
N GLU A 219 -6.73 7.03 19.20
CA GLU A 219 -5.50 6.24 19.29
C GLU A 219 -5.76 4.75 19.45
N ASN A 220 -6.96 4.38 19.91
CA ASN A 220 -7.37 3.00 20.12
C ASN A 220 -8.14 2.42 18.93
N ILE A 221 -8.48 3.21 17.91
CA ILE A 221 -9.22 2.70 16.76
C ILE A 221 -8.37 1.71 15.96
N VAL A 222 -8.84 0.47 15.94
CA VAL A 222 -8.27 -0.61 15.12
C VAL A 222 -8.93 -0.59 13.75
N GLN A 223 -10.25 -0.68 13.68
CA GLN A 223 -11.01 -0.62 12.44
C GLN A 223 -12.31 0.15 12.60
N VAL A 224 -12.81 0.71 11.49
CA VAL A 224 -14.10 1.38 11.39
C VAL A 224 -14.68 1.15 10.01
N ALA A 225 -15.97 0.88 9.94
CA ALA A 225 -16.71 0.66 8.71
C ALA A 225 -18.16 1.11 8.86
N LYS A 226 -18.88 1.20 7.74
CA LYS A 226 -20.35 1.20 7.77
C LYS A 226 -20.86 -0.21 7.54
N ASN A 227 -21.90 -0.60 8.27
CA ASN A 227 -22.63 -1.83 7.99
C ASN A 227 -23.63 -1.64 6.83
N ALA A 228 -24.31 -2.73 6.45
CA ALA A 228 -25.33 -2.72 5.41
C ALA A 228 -26.48 -1.71 5.64
N ASP A 229 -26.74 -1.35 6.90
CA ASP A 229 -27.76 -0.35 7.29
C ASP A 229 -27.22 1.09 7.26
N GLY A 230 -25.96 1.29 6.88
CA GLY A 230 -25.27 2.59 6.88
C GLY A 230 -24.83 3.06 8.27
N LYS A 231 -25.00 2.25 9.33
CA LYS A 231 -24.53 2.58 10.68
C LYS A 231 -23.02 2.37 10.79
N ILE A 232 -22.35 3.30 11.47
CA ILE A 232 -20.93 3.16 11.75
C ILE A 232 -20.73 2.10 12.84
N VAL A 233 -19.85 1.15 12.55
CA VAL A 233 -19.36 0.14 13.49
C VAL A 233 -17.85 0.28 13.56
N PHE A 234 -17.30 0.20 14.77
CA PHE A 234 -15.87 0.34 14.99
C PHE A 234 -15.36 -0.64 16.04
N LEU A 235 -14.09 -1.00 15.90
CA LEU A 235 -13.35 -1.84 16.82
C LEU A 235 -12.20 -1.02 17.41
N GLU A 236 -12.12 -1.00 18.73
CA GLU A 236 -10.98 -0.44 19.45
C GLU A 236 -10.10 -1.54 20.05
N THR A 237 -8.86 -1.18 20.40
CA THR A 237 -7.94 -2.04 21.16
C THR A 237 -8.64 -2.63 22.39
N GLY A 238 -9.36 -1.80 23.14
CA GLY A 238 -10.17 -2.23 24.27
C GLY A 238 -9.34 -2.71 25.45
N ASN A 239 -9.90 -3.64 26.23
CA ASN A 239 -9.31 -4.23 27.43
C ASN A 239 -9.75 -5.70 27.56
N SER A 240 -9.45 -6.37 28.68
CA SER A 240 -9.81 -7.78 28.91
C SER A 240 -11.31 -8.09 28.88
N LYS A 241 -12.19 -7.07 28.95
CA LYS A 241 -13.65 -7.24 28.97
C LYS A 241 -14.35 -6.81 27.68
N ALA A 242 -13.70 -6.02 26.82
CA ALA A 242 -14.31 -5.53 25.59
C ALA A 242 -13.25 -5.11 24.55
N GLY A 243 -13.61 -5.16 23.26
CA GLY A 243 -12.73 -4.76 22.15
C GLY A 243 -11.74 -5.85 21.77
N LEU A 244 -10.72 -5.50 20.98
CA LEU A 244 -9.80 -6.46 20.37
C LEU A 244 -9.06 -7.31 21.41
N GLN A 245 -8.60 -6.72 22.52
CA GLN A 245 -7.90 -7.45 23.59
C GLN A 245 -8.77 -8.55 24.20
N HIS A 246 -10.06 -8.30 24.41
CA HIS A 246 -11.00 -9.33 24.89
C HIS A 246 -11.18 -10.45 23.85
N ILE A 247 -11.34 -10.09 22.58
CA ILE A 247 -11.51 -11.06 21.49
C ILE A 247 -10.29 -11.98 21.39
N ILE A 248 -9.08 -11.41 21.43
CA ILE A 248 -7.84 -12.19 21.38
C ILE A 248 -7.69 -13.01 22.66
N GLY A 249 -7.82 -12.38 23.83
CA GLY A 249 -7.59 -13.04 25.12
C GLY A 249 -8.48 -14.25 25.36
N GLU A 250 -9.77 -14.15 24.99
CA GLU A 250 -10.75 -15.22 25.23
C GLU A 250 -10.90 -16.17 24.03
N HIS A 251 -10.68 -15.69 22.79
CA HIS A 251 -11.09 -16.42 21.58
C HIS A 251 -10.03 -16.56 20.49
N ALA A 252 -8.77 -16.12 20.69
CA ALA A 252 -7.73 -16.29 19.66
C ALA A 252 -7.56 -17.76 19.23
N LYS A 253 -7.61 -18.70 20.18
CA LYS A 253 -7.55 -20.15 19.89
C LYS A 253 -8.74 -20.62 19.07
N ASP A 254 -9.93 -20.10 19.34
CA ASP A 254 -11.15 -20.45 18.58
C ASP A 254 -11.04 -19.97 17.13
N PHE A 255 -10.52 -18.75 16.92
CA PHE A 255 -10.25 -18.21 15.59
C PHE A 255 -9.15 -19.00 14.87
N ALA A 256 -8.08 -19.38 15.56
CA ALA A 256 -7.03 -20.22 14.98
C ALA A 256 -7.58 -21.57 14.49
N ASN A 257 -8.54 -22.16 15.20
CA ASN A 257 -9.20 -23.41 14.80
C ASN A 257 -10.01 -23.31 13.48
N ILE A 258 -10.32 -22.10 13.03
CA ILE A 258 -10.94 -21.83 11.73
C ILE A 258 -9.97 -21.17 10.73
N GLY A 259 -8.66 -21.22 11.02
CA GLY A 259 -7.62 -20.70 10.11
C GLY A 259 -7.48 -19.18 10.10
N VAL A 260 -7.90 -18.50 11.18
CA VAL A 260 -7.76 -17.05 11.35
C VAL A 260 -6.70 -16.78 12.41
N SER A 261 -5.56 -16.22 12.01
CA SER A 261 -4.52 -15.75 12.93
C SER A 261 -4.97 -14.50 13.69
N GLU A 262 -4.34 -14.20 14.84
CA GLU A 262 -4.66 -13.02 15.65
C GLU A 262 -4.63 -11.72 14.83
N ALA A 263 -3.64 -11.56 13.94
CA ALA A 263 -3.51 -10.41 13.07
C ALA A 263 -4.68 -10.26 12.08
N GLN A 264 -5.34 -11.36 11.70
CA GLN A 264 -6.47 -11.36 10.78
C GLN A 264 -7.82 -11.12 11.47
N ILE A 265 -7.90 -11.31 12.80
CA ILE A 265 -9.14 -11.18 13.56
C ILE A 265 -9.85 -9.85 13.31
N PRO A 266 -9.20 -8.66 13.44
CA PRO A 266 -9.87 -7.37 13.24
C PRO A 266 -10.58 -7.26 11.88
N GLY A 267 -9.91 -7.67 10.81
CA GLY A 267 -10.45 -7.60 9.45
C GLY A 267 -11.61 -8.57 9.24
N VAL A 268 -11.48 -9.80 9.75
CA VAL A 268 -12.52 -10.83 9.62
C VAL A 268 -13.81 -10.43 10.35
N VAL A 269 -13.70 -9.93 11.59
CA VAL A 269 -14.88 -9.55 12.37
C VAL A 269 -15.54 -8.29 11.82
N MET A 270 -14.75 -7.32 11.36
CA MET A 270 -15.28 -6.10 10.75
C MET A 270 -15.98 -6.41 9.42
N LYS A 271 -15.38 -7.26 8.57
CA LYS A 271 -16.00 -7.74 7.32
C LYS A 271 -17.37 -8.38 7.57
N ALA A 272 -17.47 -9.28 8.55
CA ALA A 272 -18.72 -9.95 8.88
C ALA A 272 -19.84 -8.98 9.27
N VAL A 273 -19.53 -7.97 10.09
CA VAL A 273 -20.51 -6.95 10.48
C VAL A 273 -20.82 -6.00 9.33
N ALA A 274 -19.83 -5.63 8.52
CA ALA A 274 -20.01 -4.77 7.36
C ALA A 274 -20.96 -5.40 6.32
N GLU A 275 -20.78 -6.69 6.02
CA GLU A 275 -21.64 -7.48 5.14
C GLU A 275 -23.05 -7.67 5.71
N GLY A 276 -23.19 -7.71 7.04
CA GLY A 276 -24.48 -7.64 7.73
C GLY A 276 -25.39 -8.89 7.59
N LYS A 277 -24.89 -10.00 7.05
CA LYS A 277 -25.69 -11.23 6.84
C LYS A 277 -25.91 -11.98 8.16
N ILE A 278 -26.97 -11.62 8.89
CA ILE A 278 -27.35 -12.28 10.15
C ILE A 278 -28.16 -13.55 9.85
N VAL A 279 -27.75 -14.68 10.43
CA VAL A 279 -28.37 -16.02 10.22
C VAL A 279 -28.91 -16.66 11.50
N GLY A 280 -28.80 -15.96 12.63
CA GLY A 280 -29.29 -16.44 13.92
C GLY A 280 -28.80 -15.60 15.08
N TYR A 281 -29.07 -16.07 16.30
CA TYR A 281 -28.69 -15.41 17.54
C TYR A 281 -28.17 -16.43 18.56
N GLN A 282 -27.12 -16.07 19.31
CA GLN A 282 -26.53 -16.87 20.39
C GLN A 282 -26.95 -16.32 21.77
N GLY A 283 -27.31 -17.19 22.72
CA GLY A 283 -27.61 -16.80 24.12
C GLY A 283 -29.10 -16.55 24.41
N LYS A 284 -29.41 -16.05 25.62
CA LYS A 284 -30.78 -15.74 26.08
C LYS A 284 -31.14 -14.26 25.84
N GLY A 285 -32.42 -13.94 25.72
CA GLY A 285 -32.90 -12.55 25.56
C GLY A 285 -32.78 -12.05 24.11
N THR A 286 -32.32 -10.82 23.90
CA THR A 286 -32.06 -10.27 22.55
C THR A 286 -30.94 -11.02 21.81
N GLY A 287 -30.15 -11.84 22.52
CA GLY A 287 -29.09 -12.66 21.96
C GLY A 287 -27.96 -11.86 21.29
N ARG A 288 -26.90 -12.56 20.93
CA ARG A 288 -25.79 -12.02 20.14
C ARG A 288 -25.99 -12.41 18.68
N PRO A 289 -26.08 -11.46 17.74
CA PRO A 289 -26.24 -11.77 16.32
C PRO A 289 -25.12 -12.69 15.83
N ILE A 290 -25.50 -13.70 15.04
CA ILE A 290 -24.58 -14.59 14.34
C ILE A 290 -24.53 -14.14 12.89
N TYR A 291 -23.39 -13.59 12.50
CA TYR A 291 -23.08 -13.17 11.15
C TYR A 291 -22.51 -14.35 10.37
N GLU A 292 -22.90 -14.47 9.12
CA GLU A 292 -22.35 -15.42 8.17
C GLU A 292 -21.45 -14.67 7.18
N THR A 293 -20.20 -15.11 7.04
CA THR A 293 -19.21 -14.47 6.16
C THR A 293 -18.28 -15.51 5.55
N VAL A 294 -17.67 -15.15 4.42
CA VAL A 294 -16.62 -15.97 3.80
C VAL A 294 -15.26 -15.64 4.40
N ILE A 295 -14.54 -16.68 4.85
CA ILE A 295 -13.18 -16.62 5.38
C ILE A 295 -12.36 -17.68 4.64
N ASN A 296 -11.23 -17.29 4.04
CA ASN A 296 -10.35 -18.21 3.28
C ASN A 296 -11.09 -19.04 2.21
N GLY A 297 -12.16 -18.50 1.61
CA GLY A 297 -12.97 -19.17 0.60
C GLY A 297 -14.08 -20.08 1.15
N GLU A 298 -14.16 -20.27 2.47
CA GLU A 298 -15.18 -21.08 3.13
C GLU A 298 -16.20 -20.24 3.89
N LEU A 299 -17.43 -20.74 4.04
CA LEU A 299 -18.50 -20.06 4.74
C LEU A 299 -18.42 -20.33 6.24
N HIS A 300 -18.31 -19.27 7.04
CA HIS A 300 -18.20 -19.34 8.50
C HIS A 300 -19.26 -18.50 9.19
N ARG A 301 -19.54 -18.84 10.45
CA ARG A 301 -20.43 -18.09 11.33
C ARG A 301 -19.67 -17.49 12.49
N LEU A 302 -19.87 -16.20 12.73
CA LEU A 302 -19.26 -15.45 13.83
C LEU A 302 -20.38 -14.83 14.67
N ALA A 303 -20.38 -15.10 15.96
CA ALA A 303 -21.21 -14.34 16.90
C ALA A 303 -20.48 -13.05 17.24
N ILE A 304 -21.11 -11.89 17.05
CA ILE A 304 -20.47 -10.58 17.25
C ILE A 304 -21.40 -9.67 18.06
N THR A 305 -20.86 -9.08 19.13
CA THR A 305 -21.57 -8.13 19.97
C THR A 305 -21.13 -6.72 19.60
N VAL A 306 -22.07 -5.91 19.16
CA VAL A 306 -21.88 -4.48 18.87
C VAL A 306 -22.80 -3.68 19.80
N SER A 307 -22.26 -2.72 20.54
CA SER A 307 -23.06 -1.84 21.40
C SER A 307 -23.82 -0.80 20.59
N SER A 308 -24.76 -0.10 21.24
CA SER A 308 -25.66 0.86 20.56
C SER A 308 -24.95 2.02 19.85
N ASN A 309 -23.76 2.40 20.31
CA ASN A 309 -22.92 3.42 19.68
C ASN A 309 -22.08 2.89 18.50
N GLY A 310 -22.14 1.59 18.19
CA GLY A 310 -21.36 0.97 17.12
C GLY A 310 -20.04 0.33 17.58
N PHE A 311 -19.68 0.38 18.87
CA PHE A 311 -18.45 -0.24 19.36
C PHE A 311 -18.56 -1.77 19.40
N MET A 312 -17.61 -2.48 18.81
CA MET A 312 -17.53 -3.93 18.86
C MET A 312 -16.94 -4.39 20.19
N VAL A 313 -17.79 -5.00 21.02
CA VAL A 313 -17.46 -5.45 22.36
C VAL A 313 -16.75 -6.81 22.33
N GLY A 314 -17.18 -7.72 21.45
CA GLY A 314 -16.56 -9.03 21.34
C GLY A 314 -16.96 -9.79 20.07
N ALA A 315 -16.16 -10.78 19.69
CA ALA A 315 -16.38 -11.70 18.56
C ALA A 315 -15.93 -13.13 18.95
N ASN A 316 -16.67 -14.16 18.54
CA ASN A 316 -16.18 -15.55 18.57
C ASN A 316 -16.78 -16.36 17.41
N PRO A 317 -16.10 -17.41 16.94
CA PRO A 317 -16.69 -18.38 16.02
C PRO A 317 -17.94 -19.05 16.62
N ALA A 318 -18.98 -19.22 15.81
CA ALA A 318 -20.29 -19.77 16.21
C ALA A 318 -20.61 -21.13 15.55
N GLY A 319 -19.57 -21.89 15.18
CA GLY A 319 -19.67 -23.17 14.49
C GLY A 319 -19.58 -23.08 12.96
N ARG A 320 -19.48 -24.24 12.29
CA ARG A 320 -19.46 -24.34 10.82
C ARG A 320 -20.87 -24.45 10.25
N VAL A 321 -21.08 -23.92 9.05
CA VAL A 321 -22.26 -24.27 8.25
C VAL A 321 -22.08 -25.73 7.83
N LYS A 322 -23.03 -26.60 8.18
CA LYS A 322 -23.04 -28.00 7.72
C LYS A 322 -23.36 -28.07 6.24
#